data_AF-A0A1F9S9H9-F1
#
_entry.id   AF-A0A1F9S9H9-F1
#
_cell.length_a   1.000
_cell.length_b   1.000
_cell.length_c   1.000
_cell.angle_alpha   90.00
_cell.angle_beta   90.00
_cell.angle_gamma   90.00
#
_symmetry.space_group_name_H-M   'P 1'
#
loop_
_entity.id
_entity.type
_entity.pdbx_description
1 polymer ?
#
loop_
_entity_poly.entity_id
_entity_poly.type
_entity_poly.pdbx_seq_one_letter_code
_entity_poly.pdbx_strand_id
1 'polypeptide(L)'
;MNKPILTAILSTLLLPAAAAASDYTFMRPCPRANAMGSAFSTVEGDACAVFYNPANLTTLENLEVRFETGRRLAGDAPAGEVAAVYIRPVPDTEDKVAGMGFYSVRQRGGLGLTSVSFSVGNRTVIKYLQQPLYYGSGVKLVSLRDGEKSHLGLGLDAGVLLQGSGGLRTALVLSDLVLGAGKSLAGVTLGNSYRVKDTLLVADLRARGSYSEVFLGAEHQLFNGLLQARAGKGVSLGGGQYLALGLGVNTLPWTLDLAWSIPWRGYQENSGYYGFSFGYRFGAETFSERLVGDAARQAESLKNQIDDLRLQKSNLDSTIATGRVNKSMLETDLTLLQSRMREAETNLKEIQVQAVEALYRKENPPPQKKYVPPAPERWPKLYKAAPGDTLRSIAGKFYGNPSLWELIYDANQKNISKGAPVEGAVLTIPPPPSRIK
;
A
#
# COMPACT_ATOMS: atom_id res chain seq x y z
N MET A 1 -49.12 -11.95 7.01
CA MET A 1 -48.82 -10.54 6.67
C MET A 1 -49.19 -10.33 5.21
N ASN A 2 -50.24 -9.56 4.96
CA ASN A 2 -51.00 -9.60 3.72
C ASN A 2 -50.33 -8.78 2.61
N LYS A 3 -50.17 -9.40 1.43
CA LYS A 3 -49.64 -8.80 0.19
C LYS A 3 -50.44 -7.63 -0.45
N PRO A 4 -51.73 -7.34 -0.16
CA PRO A 4 -52.44 -6.25 -0.83
C PRO A 4 -52.09 -4.85 -0.29
N ILE A 5 -51.44 -4.75 0.88
CA ILE A 5 -51.04 -3.45 1.45
C ILE A 5 -49.80 -2.89 0.73
N LEU A 6 -48.87 -3.76 0.31
CA LEU A 6 -47.65 -3.36 -0.40
C LEU A 6 -47.95 -2.84 -1.83
N THR A 7 -48.97 -3.40 -2.49
CA THR A 7 -49.40 -3.00 -3.84
C THR A 7 -50.19 -1.70 -3.85
N ALA A 8 -51.00 -1.43 -2.81
CA ALA A 8 -51.71 -0.17 -2.68
C ALA A 8 -50.74 1.03 -2.51
N ILE A 9 -49.68 0.88 -1.72
CA ILE A 9 -48.65 1.93 -1.53
C ILE A 9 -47.87 2.21 -2.82
N LEU A 10 -47.68 1.18 -3.67
CA LEU A 10 -46.96 1.35 -4.94
C LEU A 10 -47.82 2.06 -6.02
N SER A 11 -49.14 1.88 -5.98
CA SER A 11 -50.07 2.46 -6.96
C SER A 11 -50.33 3.96 -6.79
N THR A 12 -50.23 4.49 -5.56
CA THR A 12 -50.40 5.92 -5.28
C THR A 12 -49.20 6.77 -5.68
N LEU A 13 -48.05 6.15 -5.98
CA LEU A 13 -46.84 6.82 -6.49
C LEU A 13 -46.93 7.17 -7.99
N LEU A 14 -47.94 6.67 -8.72
CA LEU A 14 -47.98 6.72 -10.20
C LEU A 14 -49.07 7.63 -10.79
N LEU A 15 -49.81 8.39 -9.98
CA LEU A 15 -50.83 9.31 -10.50
C LEU A 15 -50.23 10.71 -10.79
N PRO A 16 -50.34 11.23 -12.04
CA PRO A 16 -49.83 12.55 -12.39
C PRO A 16 -50.76 13.64 -11.85
N ALA A 17 -50.25 14.50 -10.97
CA ALA A 17 -50.94 15.72 -10.56
C ALA A 17 -50.65 16.84 -11.58
N ALA A 18 -51.70 17.49 -12.09
CA ALA A 18 -51.60 18.58 -13.03
C ALA A 18 -50.81 19.78 -12.46
N ALA A 19 -49.92 20.31 -13.30
CA ALA A 19 -49.03 21.43 -13.04
C ALA A 19 -49.74 22.77 -13.28
N ALA A 20 -49.88 23.57 -12.22
CA ALA A 20 -50.17 25.02 -12.30
C ALA A 20 -49.92 25.74 -10.96
N ALA A 21 -48.93 25.31 -10.18
CA ALA A 21 -48.46 26.03 -8.99
C ALA A 21 -46.94 25.91 -8.96
N SER A 22 -46.24 26.99 -8.62
CA SER A 22 -44.78 27.01 -8.43
C SER A 22 -44.36 25.83 -7.55
N ASP A 23 -43.62 24.89 -8.11
CA ASP A 23 -43.33 23.62 -7.46
C ASP A 23 -42.25 23.83 -6.37
N TYR A 24 -42.65 24.16 -5.14
CA TYR A 24 -41.70 24.37 -4.04
C TYR A 24 -40.92 23.11 -3.64
N THR A 25 -41.21 21.96 -4.25
CA THR A 25 -40.56 20.69 -3.91
C THR A 25 -39.08 20.64 -4.25
N PHE A 26 -38.63 21.41 -5.26
CA PHE A 26 -37.22 21.46 -5.65
C PHE A 26 -36.38 22.40 -4.76
N MET A 27 -37.03 23.27 -3.99
CA MET A 27 -36.33 24.21 -3.12
C MET A 27 -35.97 23.53 -1.81
N ARG A 28 -34.67 23.51 -1.51
CA ARG A 28 -34.14 23.06 -0.23
C ARG A 28 -33.19 24.11 0.31
N PRO A 29 -33.16 24.28 1.65
CA PRO A 29 -32.21 25.20 2.27
C PRO A 29 -30.78 24.72 2.06
N CYS A 30 -29.87 25.56 2.55
CA CYS A 30 -28.45 25.41 2.75
C CYS A 30 -27.61 25.96 1.61
N PRO A 31 -26.89 27.07 1.80
CA PRO A 31 -26.08 27.68 0.76
C PRO A 31 -24.98 26.72 0.32
N ARG A 32 -24.36 25.99 1.25
CA ARG A 32 -23.38 24.94 0.92
C ARG A 32 -23.94 23.89 -0.05
N ALA A 33 -25.13 23.37 0.23
CA ALA A 33 -25.78 22.38 -0.64
C ALA A 33 -26.13 23.00 -2.00
N ASN A 34 -26.74 24.19 -1.99
CA ASN A 34 -27.11 24.91 -3.20
C ASN A 34 -25.89 25.27 -4.08
N ALA A 35 -24.74 25.60 -3.49
CA ALA A 35 -23.48 25.86 -4.18
C ALA A 35 -22.92 24.62 -4.90
N MET A 36 -23.24 23.42 -4.41
CA MET A 36 -22.93 22.14 -5.06
C MET A 36 -24.06 21.66 -5.97
N GLY A 37 -24.92 22.58 -6.42
CA GLY A 37 -26.05 22.25 -7.29
C GLY A 37 -27.08 21.36 -6.59
N SER A 38 -27.21 21.43 -5.27
CA SER A 38 -28.12 20.61 -4.45
C SER A 38 -27.79 19.11 -4.41
N ALA A 39 -26.59 18.70 -4.88
CA ALA A 39 -26.02 17.38 -4.63
C ALA A 39 -25.45 17.34 -3.20
N PHE A 40 -26.21 16.77 -2.27
CA PHE A 40 -25.89 16.84 -0.84
C PHE A 40 -26.22 15.56 -0.06
N SER A 41 -26.75 14.52 -0.71
CA SER A 41 -27.23 13.34 -0.01
C SER A 41 -26.12 12.52 0.65
N THR A 42 -24.86 12.65 0.22
CA THR A 42 -23.68 11.98 0.81
C THR A 42 -22.68 12.94 1.47
N VAL A 43 -22.99 14.25 1.51
CA VAL A 43 -22.07 15.25 2.07
C VAL A 43 -22.14 15.24 3.59
N GLU A 44 -20.97 15.31 4.22
CA GLU A 44 -20.81 15.16 5.67
C GLU A 44 -20.49 16.45 6.41
N GLY A 45 -20.60 16.35 7.74
CA GLY A 45 -20.13 17.40 8.66
C GLY A 45 -20.93 18.67 8.51
N ASP A 46 -22.22 18.56 8.20
CA ASP A 46 -23.12 19.69 8.03
C ASP A 46 -24.49 19.45 8.69
N ALA A 47 -24.94 20.41 9.49
CA ALA A 47 -26.27 20.41 10.10
C ALA A 47 -27.40 20.29 9.05
N CYS A 48 -27.18 20.79 7.83
CA CYS A 48 -28.13 20.72 6.73
C CYS A 48 -28.55 19.31 6.30
N ALA A 49 -27.82 18.28 6.73
CA ALA A 49 -28.20 16.88 6.56
C ALA A 49 -29.66 16.60 6.98
N VAL A 50 -30.20 17.34 7.97
CA VAL A 50 -31.60 17.20 8.42
C VAL A 50 -32.61 17.28 7.27
N PHE A 51 -32.35 18.09 6.24
CA PHE A 51 -33.26 18.30 5.10
C PHE A 51 -32.97 17.40 3.88
N TYR A 52 -31.79 16.78 3.83
CA TYR A 52 -31.31 16.05 2.65
C TYR A 52 -31.17 14.56 2.90
N ASN A 53 -30.46 14.17 3.95
CA ASN A 53 -30.27 12.77 4.32
C ASN A 53 -30.10 12.65 5.85
N PRO A 54 -31.10 12.13 6.58
CA PRO A 54 -31.00 11.97 8.02
C PRO A 54 -29.87 11.01 8.45
N ALA A 55 -29.42 10.11 7.57
CA ALA A 55 -28.27 9.24 7.86
C ALA A 55 -26.96 10.03 8.00
N ASN A 56 -26.79 11.17 7.32
CA ASN A 56 -25.55 11.96 7.42
C ASN A 56 -25.44 12.70 8.77
N LEU A 57 -26.51 12.75 9.57
CA LEU A 57 -26.47 13.39 10.90
C LEU A 57 -25.46 12.74 11.82
N THR A 58 -25.22 11.43 11.67
CA THR A 58 -24.23 10.68 12.47
C THR A 58 -22.79 11.13 12.25
N THR A 59 -22.54 11.91 11.19
CA THR A 59 -21.19 12.44 10.88
C THR A 59 -20.87 13.70 11.68
N LEU A 60 -21.81 14.18 12.49
CA LEU A 60 -21.69 15.38 13.30
C LEU A 60 -21.38 15.02 14.74
N GLU A 61 -20.19 15.38 15.19
CA GLU A 61 -19.69 15.07 16.54
C GLU A 61 -20.04 16.14 17.56
N ASN A 62 -20.38 17.35 17.10
CA ASN A 62 -20.61 18.51 17.95
C ASN A 62 -22.07 18.95 17.90
N LEU A 63 -22.52 19.59 18.98
CA LEU A 63 -23.76 20.35 18.96
C LEU A 63 -23.57 21.56 18.04
N GLU A 64 -24.44 21.75 17.06
CA GLU A 64 -24.34 22.85 16.09
C GLU A 64 -25.70 23.54 15.95
N VAL A 65 -25.65 24.87 15.92
CA VAL A 65 -26.79 25.72 15.52
C VAL A 65 -26.41 26.41 14.23
N ARG A 66 -27.33 26.45 13.27
CA ARG A 66 -27.11 27.12 11.98
C ARG A 66 -28.32 27.95 11.59
N PHE A 67 -28.07 29.14 11.07
CA PHE A 67 -29.06 30.04 10.52
C PHE A 67 -28.71 30.37 9.07
N GLU A 68 -29.74 30.52 8.26
CA GLU A 68 -29.62 30.81 6.85
C GLU A 68 -30.67 31.82 6.43
N THR A 69 -30.27 32.66 5.49
CA THR A 69 -31.15 33.49 4.70
C THR A 69 -30.70 33.49 3.25
N GLY A 70 -31.65 33.53 2.33
CA GLY A 70 -31.37 33.48 0.92
C GLY A 70 -32.48 34.08 0.09
N ARG A 71 -32.15 34.32 -1.18
CA ARG A 71 -33.09 34.79 -2.19
C ARG A 71 -32.90 33.98 -3.46
N ARG A 72 -33.98 33.39 -3.94
CA ARG A 72 -34.07 32.76 -5.25
C ARG A 72 -34.68 33.74 -6.23
N LEU A 73 -34.01 33.91 -7.36
CA LEU A 73 -34.57 34.54 -8.54
C LEU A 73 -35.21 33.41 -9.35
N ALA A 74 -36.52 33.48 -9.53
CA ALA A 74 -37.27 32.60 -10.42
C ALA A 74 -37.99 33.46 -11.45
N GLY A 75 -38.21 32.90 -12.65
CA GLY A 75 -38.79 33.61 -13.79
C GLY A 75 -40.08 34.36 -13.46
N ASP A 76 -40.93 33.77 -12.62
CA ASP A 76 -42.25 34.31 -12.29
C ASP A 76 -42.20 35.35 -11.17
N ALA A 77 -41.48 35.07 -10.07
CA ALA A 77 -41.25 36.03 -9.00
C ALA A 77 -40.09 35.60 -8.09
N PRO A 78 -39.33 36.55 -7.51
CA PRO A 78 -38.30 36.23 -6.54
C PRO A 78 -38.92 35.64 -5.27
N ALA A 79 -38.24 34.65 -4.69
CA ALA A 79 -38.62 34.03 -3.42
C ALA A 79 -37.54 34.30 -2.36
N GLY A 80 -37.96 34.71 -1.17
CA GLY A 80 -37.09 34.81 0.00
C GLY A 80 -37.16 33.53 0.81
N GLU A 81 -36.02 33.04 1.27
CA GLU A 81 -35.93 31.84 2.09
C GLU A 81 -35.15 32.07 3.38
N VAL A 82 -35.59 31.41 4.43
CA VAL A 82 -34.92 31.39 5.74
C VAL A 82 -34.91 29.97 6.27
N ALA A 83 -33.82 29.58 6.91
CA ALA A 83 -33.73 28.31 7.60
C ALA A 83 -33.01 28.44 8.94
N ALA A 84 -33.38 27.59 9.87
CA ALA A 84 -32.69 27.42 11.13
C ALA A 84 -32.55 25.92 11.41
N VAL A 85 -31.37 25.49 11.83
CA VAL A 85 -31.07 24.09 12.11
C VAL A 85 -30.42 23.99 13.47
N TYR A 86 -30.85 23.01 14.24
CA TYR A 86 -30.28 22.63 15.51
C TYR A 86 -29.97 21.14 15.46
N ILE A 87 -28.73 20.76 15.73
CA ILE A 87 -28.34 19.35 15.85
C ILE A 87 -27.70 19.12 17.21
N ARG A 88 -27.90 17.91 17.73
CA ARG A 88 -27.32 17.49 19.00
C ARG A 88 -27.00 15.99 18.96
N PRO A 89 -25.73 15.60 19.16
CA PRO A 89 -25.37 14.24 19.51
C PRO A 89 -26.06 13.82 20.82
N VAL A 90 -26.64 12.64 20.85
CA VAL A 90 -27.38 12.14 22.02
C VAL A 90 -26.36 11.64 23.05
N PRO A 91 -26.30 12.22 24.26
CA PRO A 91 -25.20 11.97 25.21
C PRO A 91 -25.13 10.50 25.69
N ASP A 92 -26.27 9.81 25.74
CA ASP A 92 -26.36 8.45 26.33
C ASP A 92 -26.24 7.33 25.31
N THR A 93 -26.15 7.65 24.01
CA THR A 93 -26.07 6.66 22.95
C THR A 93 -25.03 7.09 21.93
N GLU A 94 -23.89 6.39 21.93
CA GLU A 94 -22.84 6.58 20.94
C GLU A 94 -23.40 6.49 19.51
N ASP A 95 -22.83 7.30 18.62
CA ASP A 95 -23.19 7.40 17.20
C ASP A 95 -24.65 7.79 16.87
N LYS A 96 -25.45 8.19 17.86
CA LYS A 96 -26.82 8.67 17.63
C LYS A 96 -26.87 10.19 17.66
N VAL A 97 -27.42 10.78 16.61
CA VAL A 97 -27.55 12.24 16.49
C VAL A 97 -28.99 12.60 16.17
N ALA A 98 -29.53 13.57 16.89
CA ALA A 98 -30.85 14.14 16.64
C ALA A 98 -30.70 15.53 16.04
N GLY A 99 -31.60 15.89 15.12
CA GLY A 99 -31.62 17.19 14.46
C GLY A 99 -33.04 17.71 14.29
N MET A 100 -33.17 19.02 14.40
CA MET A 100 -34.39 19.78 14.12
C MET A 100 -34.06 20.86 13.09
N GLY A 101 -34.89 20.99 12.07
CA GLY A 101 -34.76 21.98 11.01
C GLY A 101 -36.06 22.74 10.82
N PHE A 102 -35.98 24.05 10.73
CA PHE A 102 -37.05 24.93 10.28
C PHE A 102 -36.64 25.52 8.93
N TYR A 103 -37.54 25.49 7.95
CA TYR A 103 -37.34 26.09 6.64
C TYR A 103 -38.61 26.80 6.22
N SER A 104 -38.48 28.03 5.72
CA SER A 104 -39.60 28.76 5.15
C SER A 104 -39.16 29.51 3.91
N VAL A 105 -39.94 29.36 2.83
CA VAL A 105 -39.80 30.10 1.59
C VAL A 105 -41.09 30.84 1.27
N ARG A 106 -40.97 32.10 0.86
CA ARG A 106 -42.09 33.00 0.54
C ARG A 106 -41.85 33.66 -0.80
N GLN A 107 -42.84 33.62 -1.67
CA GLN A 107 -42.83 34.28 -2.97
C GLN A 107 -43.92 35.35 -3.01
N ARG A 108 -43.76 36.32 -3.92
CA ARG A 108 -44.79 37.34 -4.16
C ARG A 108 -46.09 36.67 -4.63
N GLY A 109 -47.24 37.14 -4.15
CA GLY A 109 -48.56 36.55 -4.48
C GLY A 109 -49.13 35.63 -3.41
N GLY A 110 -48.54 35.58 -2.21
CA GLY A 110 -49.06 34.78 -1.08
C GLY A 110 -48.67 33.30 -1.12
N LEU A 111 -47.96 32.88 -2.16
CA LEU A 111 -47.39 31.54 -2.30
C LEU A 111 -46.24 31.33 -1.32
N GLY A 112 -46.18 30.16 -0.69
CA GLY A 112 -45.05 29.80 0.15
C GLY A 112 -45.12 28.41 0.74
N LEU A 113 -43.97 27.98 1.26
CA LEU A 113 -43.79 26.69 1.91
C LEU A 113 -43.12 26.95 3.27
N THR A 114 -43.65 26.34 4.31
CA THR A 114 -43.00 26.29 5.63
C THR A 114 -42.92 24.84 6.05
N SER A 115 -41.72 24.37 6.42
CA SER A 115 -41.51 23.01 6.90
C SER A 115 -40.71 22.97 8.19
N VAL A 116 -41.13 22.10 9.11
CA VAL A 116 -40.38 21.75 10.32
C VAL A 116 -40.03 20.27 10.24
N SER A 117 -38.75 19.92 10.27
CA SER A 117 -38.24 18.56 10.16
C SER A 117 -37.55 18.14 11.45
N PHE A 118 -37.88 16.95 11.95
CA PHE A 118 -37.22 16.30 13.08
C PHE A 118 -36.62 15.01 12.57
N SER A 119 -35.30 14.86 12.70
CA SER A 119 -34.56 13.74 12.12
C SER A 119 -33.63 13.13 13.14
N VAL A 120 -33.47 11.81 13.09
CA VAL A 120 -32.52 11.05 13.90
C VAL A 120 -31.68 10.17 12.98
N GLY A 121 -30.37 10.21 13.17
CA GLY A 121 -29.41 9.31 12.54
C GLY A 121 -28.79 8.35 13.56
N ASN A 122 -28.44 7.16 13.10
CA ASN A 122 -27.68 6.17 13.86
C ASN A 122 -26.74 5.39 12.93
N ARG A 123 -25.72 4.75 13.51
CA ARG A 123 -24.71 3.95 12.81
C ARG A 123 -24.77 2.50 13.27
N THR A 124 -24.50 1.59 12.36
CA THR A 124 -24.25 0.18 12.66
C THR A 124 -23.15 -0.38 11.76
N VAL A 125 -22.55 -1.50 12.12
CA VAL A 125 -21.52 -2.16 11.31
C VAL A 125 -22.10 -3.47 10.79
N ILE A 126 -22.15 -3.62 9.46
CA ILE A 126 -22.59 -4.88 8.86
C ILE A 126 -21.46 -5.90 9.03
N LYS A 127 -21.67 -6.92 9.87
CA LYS A 127 -20.65 -7.92 10.24
C LYS A 127 -19.94 -8.54 9.03
N TYR A 128 -20.67 -8.82 7.95
CA TYR A 128 -20.12 -9.48 6.75
C TYR A 128 -19.30 -8.56 5.85
N LEU A 129 -19.63 -7.26 5.80
CA LEU A 129 -18.92 -6.28 4.97
C LEU A 129 -17.81 -5.55 5.74
N GLN A 130 -17.83 -5.62 7.07
CA GLN A 130 -16.97 -4.83 7.96
C GLN A 130 -17.00 -3.32 7.65
N GLN A 131 -18.08 -2.85 7.02
CA GLN A 131 -18.28 -1.47 6.62
C GLN A 131 -19.34 -0.81 7.48
N PRO A 132 -19.15 0.46 7.86
CA PRO A 132 -20.17 1.20 8.57
C PRO A 132 -21.35 1.49 7.64
N LEU A 133 -22.54 1.15 8.13
CA LEU A 133 -23.83 1.49 7.59
C LEU A 133 -24.43 2.59 8.46
N TYR A 134 -24.66 3.75 7.86
CA TYR A 134 -25.36 4.84 8.50
C TYR A 134 -26.81 4.82 8.04
N TYR A 135 -27.74 5.02 8.96
CA TYR A 135 -29.16 5.06 8.64
C TYR A 135 -29.84 6.14 9.47
N GLY A 136 -30.92 6.70 8.94
CA GLY A 136 -31.66 7.73 9.64
C GLY A 136 -33.09 7.81 9.17
N SER A 137 -33.92 8.41 10.00
CA SER A 137 -35.32 8.66 9.72
C SER A 137 -35.72 10.01 10.27
N GLY A 138 -36.67 10.67 9.62
CA GLY A 138 -37.22 11.93 10.06
C GLY A 138 -38.70 12.05 9.79
N VAL A 139 -39.34 12.92 10.57
CA VAL A 139 -40.72 13.33 10.41
C VAL A 139 -40.72 14.82 10.08
N LYS A 140 -41.56 15.22 9.14
CA LYS A 140 -41.66 16.60 8.66
C LYS A 140 -43.09 17.08 8.78
N LEU A 141 -43.29 18.30 9.27
CA LEU A 141 -44.56 19.01 9.17
C LEU A 141 -44.41 20.04 8.08
N VAL A 142 -45.29 20.00 7.08
CA VAL A 142 -45.23 20.85 5.90
C VAL A 142 -46.50 21.66 5.80
N SER A 143 -46.37 22.97 5.66
CA SER A 143 -47.47 23.89 5.37
C SER A 143 -47.23 24.52 4.01
N LEU A 144 -48.09 24.20 3.05
CA LEU A 144 -48.11 24.81 1.72
C LEU A 144 -49.19 25.89 1.70
N ARG A 145 -48.81 27.08 1.27
CA ARG A 145 -49.74 28.20 1.06
C ARG A 145 -49.86 28.48 -0.42
N ASP A 146 -51.08 28.38 -0.93
CA ASP A 146 -51.45 28.68 -2.30
C ASP A 146 -52.47 29.83 -2.32
N GLY A 147 -51.97 31.07 -2.30
CA GLY A 147 -52.78 32.27 -2.15
C GLY A 147 -53.56 32.30 -0.83
N GLU A 148 -54.88 32.10 -0.92
CA GLU A 148 -55.82 32.09 0.21
C GLU A 148 -55.93 30.72 0.91
N LYS A 149 -55.52 29.62 0.25
CA LYS A 149 -55.62 28.28 0.82
C LYS A 149 -54.31 27.89 1.52
N SER A 150 -54.44 27.20 2.65
CA SER A 150 -53.33 26.56 3.32
C SER A 150 -53.58 25.05 3.44
N HIS A 151 -52.57 24.27 3.10
CA HIS A 151 -52.57 22.82 3.22
C HIS A 151 -51.51 22.42 4.24
N LEU A 152 -51.91 21.64 5.24
CA LEU A 152 -50.99 21.04 6.21
C LEU A 152 -50.78 19.58 5.82
N GLY A 153 -49.52 19.16 5.80
CA GLY A 153 -49.12 17.79 5.52
C GLY A 153 -48.12 17.27 6.53
N LEU A 154 -48.14 15.95 6.71
CA LEU A 154 -47.17 15.20 7.50
C LEU A 154 -46.29 14.39 6.54
N GLY A 155 -44.99 14.66 6.56
CA GLY A 155 -43.95 14.01 5.78
C GLY A 155 -43.14 13.01 6.58
N LEU A 156 -42.65 11.98 5.88
CA LEU A 156 -41.64 11.07 6.40
C LEU A 156 -40.41 11.08 5.48
N ASP A 157 -39.24 11.11 6.10
CA ASP A 157 -37.94 11.01 5.44
C ASP A 157 -37.19 9.79 5.99
N ALA A 158 -36.48 9.07 5.14
CA ALA A 158 -35.62 7.95 5.54
C ALA A 158 -34.38 7.94 4.65
N GLY A 159 -33.24 7.60 5.23
CA GLY A 159 -31.97 7.60 4.51
C GLY A 159 -31.06 6.49 4.99
N VAL A 160 -30.28 5.97 4.05
CA VAL A 160 -29.21 5.01 4.31
C VAL A 160 -27.97 5.48 3.57
N LEU A 161 -26.81 5.41 4.20
CA LEU A 161 -25.51 5.77 3.65
C LEU A 161 -24.53 4.62 3.91
N LEU A 162 -23.84 4.20 2.87
CA LEU A 162 -22.76 3.22 2.88
C LEU A 162 -21.44 3.92 2.61
N GLN A 163 -20.41 3.60 3.40
CA GLN A 163 -19.05 4.10 3.19
C GLN A 163 -18.11 2.96 2.81
N GLY A 164 -17.51 3.07 1.62
CA GLY A 164 -16.48 2.17 1.14
C GLY A 164 -15.08 2.59 1.59
N SER A 165 -14.13 1.65 1.54
CA SER A 165 -12.72 1.86 1.91
C SER A 165 -11.97 2.83 1.00
N GLY A 166 -12.41 2.99 -0.26
CA GLY A 166 -11.79 3.86 -1.25
C GLY A 166 -12.20 5.34 -1.18
N GLY A 167 -12.90 5.78 -0.13
CA GLY A 167 -13.46 7.13 -0.05
C GLY A 167 -14.71 7.35 -0.91
N LEU A 168 -15.24 6.29 -1.52
CA LEU A 168 -16.56 6.27 -2.16
C LEU A 168 -17.64 6.14 -1.08
N ARG A 169 -18.67 6.97 -1.20
CA ARG A 169 -19.88 6.86 -0.39
C ARG A 169 -21.10 6.82 -1.29
N THR A 170 -22.07 6.00 -0.91
CA THR A 170 -23.32 5.84 -1.64
C THR A 170 -24.47 5.99 -0.67
N ALA A 171 -25.42 6.87 -0.99
CA ALA A 171 -26.63 7.08 -0.21
C ALA A 171 -27.87 6.71 -1.02
N LEU A 172 -28.85 6.14 -0.33
CA LEU A 172 -30.21 6.00 -0.81
C LEU A 172 -31.14 6.72 0.17
N VAL A 173 -31.87 7.72 -0.32
CA VAL A 173 -32.77 8.53 0.48
C VAL A 173 -34.17 8.48 -0.09
N LEU A 174 -35.13 8.17 0.77
CA LEU A 174 -36.55 8.36 0.53
C LEU A 174 -36.97 9.64 1.24
N SER A 175 -37.31 10.66 0.46
CA SER A 175 -37.65 12.00 0.99
C SER A 175 -39.08 12.38 0.64
N ASP A 176 -39.66 13.23 1.49
CA ASP A 176 -40.89 13.96 1.23
C ASP A 176 -42.11 13.03 0.98
N LEU A 177 -42.21 11.90 1.71
CA LEU A 177 -43.43 11.09 1.77
C LEU A 177 -44.53 11.85 2.53
N VAL A 178 -45.09 12.89 1.91
CA VAL A 178 -46.05 13.80 2.53
C VAL A 178 -47.49 13.34 2.30
N LEU A 179 -48.23 13.15 3.39
CA LEU A 179 -49.67 12.92 3.40
C LEU A 179 -50.39 14.22 3.78
N GLY A 180 -51.53 14.51 3.15
CA GLY A 180 -52.38 15.67 3.50
C GLY A 180 -52.07 16.98 2.74
N ALA A 181 -50.92 17.08 2.06
CA ALA A 181 -50.54 18.26 1.28
C ALA A 181 -51.24 18.39 -0.08
N GLY A 182 -52.17 17.49 -0.43
CA GLY A 182 -52.92 17.51 -1.69
C GLY A 182 -52.12 17.08 -2.94
N LYS A 183 -50.81 16.88 -2.84
CA LYS A 183 -49.92 16.35 -3.88
C LYS A 183 -48.88 15.41 -3.26
N SER A 184 -48.51 14.35 -3.99
CA SER A 184 -47.40 13.49 -3.59
C SER A 184 -46.09 14.22 -3.87
N LEU A 185 -45.27 14.41 -2.83
CA LEU A 185 -43.95 15.02 -2.93
C LEU A 185 -42.82 13.98 -2.85
N ALA A 186 -43.19 12.69 -2.88
CA ALA A 186 -42.28 11.58 -2.67
C ALA A 186 -41.13 11.61 -3.69
N GLY A 187 -39.90 11.60 -3.19
CA GLY A 187 -38.70 11.54 -4.00
C GLY A 187 -37.74 10.48 -3.50
N VAL A 188 -37.15 9.74 -4.43
CA VAL A 188 -36.05 8.82 -4.18
C VAL A 188 -34.77 9.47 -4.69
N THR A 189 -33.75 9.58 -3.85
CA THR A 189 -32.43 10.10 -4.24
C THR A 189 -31.39 9.00 -4.08
N LEU A 190 -30.65 8.73 -5.14
CA LEU A 190 -29.45 7.92 -5.13
C LEU A 190 -28.25 8.85 -5.28
N GLY A 191 -27.45 8.97 -4.23
CA GLY A 191 -26.28 9.83 -4.22
C GLY A 191 -24.99 9.05 -4.17
N ASN A 192 -23.97 9.59 -4.81
CA ASN A 192 -22.61 9.12 -4.71
C ASN A 192 -21.66 10.29 -4.48
N SER A 193 -20.67 10.08 -3.62
CA SER A 193 -19.54 11.00 -3.52
C SER A 193 -18.21 10.27 -3.46
N TYR A 194 -17.18 10.91 -3.99
CA TYR A 194 -15.82 10.39 -4.01
C TYR A 194 -14.85 11.48 -3.60
N ARG A 195 -14.00 11.20 -2.61
CA ARG A 195 -12.99 12.15 -2.13
C ARG A 195 -11.62 11.83 -2.74
N VAL A 196 -11.06 12.79 -3.46
CA VAL A 196 -9.70 12.76 -4.03
C VAL A 196 -8.89 13.87 -3.40
N LYS A 197 -8.00 13.51 -2.46
CA LYS A 197 -7.23 14.47 -1.65
C LYS A 197 -8.18 15.46 -0.96
N ASP A 198 -8.01 16.76 -1.21
CA ASP A 198 -8.82 17.85 -0.68
C ASP A 198 -10.06 18.18 -1.52
N THR A 199 -10.34 17.38 -2.56
CA THR A 199 -11.49 17.58 -3.46
C THR A 199 -12.53 16.51 -3.22
N LEU A 200 -13.76 16.91 -2.95
CA LEU A 200 -14.94 16.07 -2.89
C LEU A 200 -15.75 16.25 -4.18
N LEU A 201 -15.99 15.15 -4.89
CA LEU A 201 -16.89 15.11 -6.03
C LEU A 201 -18.20 14.45 -5.60
N VAL A 202 -19.33 15.01 -6.01
CA VAL A 202 -20.67 14.58 -5.60
C VAL A 202 -21.57 14.48 -6.82
N ALA A 203 -22.38 13.43 -6.88
CA ALA A 203 -23.38 13.21 -7.90
C ALA A 203 -24.65 12.63 -7.26
N ASP A 204 -25.76 13.36 -7.33
CA ASP A 204 -27.06 12.91 -6.85
C ASP A 204 -28.01 12.74 -8.03
N LEU A 205 -28.61 11.55 -8.15
CA LEU A 205 -29.73 11.27 -9.05
C LEU A 205 -31.02 11.26 -8.22
N ARG A 206 -31.95 12.15 -8.53
CA ARG A 206 -33.24 12.26 -7.83
C ARG A 206 -34.37 11.90 -8.76
N ALA A 207 -35.20 10.95 -8.37
CA ALA A 207 -36.42 10.56 -9.07
C ALA A 207 -37.65 10.97 -8.25
N ARG A 208 -38.59 11.66 -8.88
CA ARG A 208 -39.86 12.13 -8.28
C ARG A 208 -40.98 11.92 -9.29
N GLY A 209 -41.92 11.01 -8.98
CA GLY A 209 -42.98 10.65 -9.92
C GLY A 209 -42.42 10.27 -11.29
N SER A 210 -42.71 11.08 -12.31
CA SER A 210 -42.25 10.88 -13.70
C SER A 210 -40.94 11.59 -14.07
N TYR A 211 -40.35 12.39 -13.19
CA TYR A 211 -39.17 13.21 -13.50
C TYR A 211 -37.92 12.69 -12.78
N SER A 212 -36.79 12.75 -13.48
CA SER A 212 -35.47 12.44 -12.94
C SER A 212 -34.54 13.64 -13.11
N GLU A 213 -33.84 14.02 -12.05
CA GLU A 213 -32.91 15.14 -12.02
C GLU A 213 -31.51 14.64 -11.67
N VAL A 214 -30.49 15.20 -12.30
CA VAL A 214 -29.09 14.88 -12.02
C VAL A 214 -28.41 16.13 -11.50
N PHE A 215 -27.82 16.02 -10.31
CA PHE A 215 -27.09 17.08 -9.66
C PHE A 215 -25.63 16.67 -9.55
N LEU A 216 -24.74 17.53 -10.05
CA LEU A 216 -23.30 17.34 -9.96
C LEU A 216 -22.70 18.48 -9.15
N GLY A 217 -21.82 18.15 -8.21
CA GLY A 217 -21.17 19.10 -7.32
C GLY A 217 -19.71 18.75 -7.09
N ALA A 218 -18.92 19.76 -6.78
CA ALA A 218 -17.55 19.64 -6.32
C ALA A 218 -17.29 20.62 -5.18
N GLU A 219 -16.56 20.17 -4.16
CA GLU A 219 -16.06 20.99 -3.07
C GLU A 219 -14.54 20.78 -2.98
N HIS A 220 -13.77 21.86 -2.97
CA HIS A 220 -12.32 21.84 -2.83
C HIS A 220 -11.91 22.59 -1.57
N GLN A 221 -11.17 21.93 -0.70
CA GLN A 221 -10.69 22.50 0.56
C GLN A 221 -9.34 23.17 0.36
N LEU A 222 -9.22 24.41 0.85
CA LEU A 222 -8.03 25.25 0.80
C LEU A 222 -7.58 25.54 2.23
N PHE A 223 -6.27 25.66 2.44
CA PHE A 223 -5.67 25.99 3.74
C PHE A 223 -6.15 25.07 4.88
N ASN A 224 -6.02 23.75 4.68
CA ASN A 224 -6.46 22.72 5.65
C ASN A 224 -7.95 22.83 6.04
N GLY A 225 -8.79 23.27 5.10
CA GLY A 225 -10.24 23.35 5.28
C GLY A 225 -10.74 24.65 5.91
N LEU A 226 -9.85 25.64 6.14
CA LEU A 226 -10.24 27.00 6.53
C LEU A 226 -11.12 27.66 5.47
N LEU A 227 -10.73 27.52 4.20
CA LEU A 227 -11.50 28.00 3.06
C LEU A 227 -11.97 26.82 2.22
N GLN A 228 -13.19 26.91 1.67
CA GLN A 228 -13.78 25.86 0.87
C GLN A 228 -14.40 26.50 -0.37
N ALA A 229 -13.90 26.13 -1.55
CA ALA A 229 -14.48 26.56 -2.81
C ALA A 229 -15.44 25.48 -3.32
N ARG A 230 -16.62 25.88 -3.77
CA ARG A 230 -17.67 24.97 -4.20
C ARG A 230 -18.20 25.39 -5.55
N ALA A 231 -18.48 24.40 -6.39
CA ALA A 231 -19.12 24.59 -7.67
C ALA A 231 -20.07 23.42 -7.93
N GLY A 232 -21.19 23.70 -8.57
CA GLY A 232 -22.14 22.67 -8.90
C GLY A 232 -23.08 23.08 -10.00
N LYS A 233 -23.65 22.07 -10.65
CA LYS A 233 -24.61 22.22 -11.71
C LYS A 233 -25.74 21.22 -11.50
N GLY A 234 -26.92 21.75 -11.24
CA GLY A 234 -28.15 20.98 -11.31
C GLY A 234 -28.65 20.93 -12.74
N VAL A 235 -28.88 19.73 -13.26
CA VAL A 235 -29.62 19.52 -14.48
C VAL A 235 -31.00 19.01 -14.07
N SER A 236 -31.89 19.95 -13.74
CA SER A 236 -33.31 19.64 -13.60
C SER A 236 -33.99 19.73 -14.96
N LEU A 237 -34.83 18.75 -15.28
CA LEU A 237 -35.66 18.73 -16.49
C LEU A 237 -36.80 19.76 -16.34
N GLY A 238 -36.46 21.05 -16.41
CA GLY A 238 -37.41 22.16 -16.30
C GLY A 238 -36.98 23.35 -15.44
N GLY A 239 -35.86 23.26 -14.71
CA GLY A 239 -35.30 24.39 -13.96
C GLY A 239 -34.33 25.23 -14.78
N GLY A 240 -34.10 26.47 -14.33
CA GLY A 240 -33.16 27.40 -14.96
C GLY A 240 -31.74 26.85 -15.01
N GLN A 241 -31.03 27.11 -16.10
CA GLN A 241 -29.67 26.60 -16.28
C GLN A 241 -28.66 27.55 -15.67
N TYR A 242 -28.33 27.33 -14.40
CA TYR A 242 -27.32 28.09 -13.69
C TYR A 242 -26.13 27.23 -13.26
N LEU A 243 -24.97 27.87 -13.21
CA LEU A 243 -23.80 27.35 -12.51
C LEU A 243 -23.86 27.89 -11.08
N ALA A 244 -23.97 26.99 -10.10
CA ALA A 244 -23.88 27.34 -8.70
C ALA A 244 -22.41 27.41 -8.28
N LEU A 245 -22.08 28.44 -7.52
CA LEU A 245 -20.77 28.68 -6.94
C LEU A 245 -20.95 28.97 -5.46
N GLY A 246 -19.93 28.67 -4.66
CA GLY A 246 -19.95 29.02 -3.27
C GLY A 246 -18.57 29.07 -2.64
N LEU A 247 -18.51 29.80 -1.54
CA LEU A 247 -17.33 29.93 -0.69
C LEU A 247 -17.74 29.66 0.74
N GLY A 248 -17.01 28.76 1.39
CA GLY A 248 -17.13 28.48 2.82
C GLY A 248 -15.89 28.96 3.56
N VAL A 249 -16.10 29.55 4.73
CA VAL A 249 -15.05 29.88 5.69
C VAL A 249 -15.36 29.12 6.98
N ASN A 250 -14.45 28.24 7.38
CA ASN A 250 -14.59 27.41 8.57
C ASN A 250 -13.46 27.74 9.56
N THR A 251 -13.73 28.66 10.47
CA THR A 251 -12.76 29.13 11.46
C THR A 251 -12.88 28.46 12.82
N LEU A 252 -13.78 27.46 12.98
CA LEU A 252 -14.10 26.72 14.22
C LEU A 252 -13.91 27.53 15.53
N PRO A 253 -15.00 27.87 16.25
CA PRO A 253 -16.32 27.22 16.21
C PRO A 253 -17.28 27.77 15.15
N TRP A 254 -16.90 28.83 14.44
CA TRP A 254 -17.76 29.51 13.46
C TRP A 254 -17.62 28.91 12.06
N THR A 255 -18.74 28.85 11.36
CA THR A 255 -18.84 28.47 9.94
C THR A 255 -19.67 29.50 9.20
N LEU A 256 -19.14 29.98 8.07
CA LEU A 256 -19.80 30.92 7.19
C LEU A 256 -19.84 30.30 5.80
N ASP A 257 -21.00 30.23 5.17
CA ASP A 257 -21.10 29.82 3.78
C ASP A 257 -21.85 30.87 2.97
N LEU A 258 -21.29 31.17 1.80
CA LEU A 258 -21.86 32.01 0.78
C LEU A 258 -22.11 31.16 -0.45
N ALA A 259 -23.27 31.32 -1.05
CA ALA A 259 -23.59 30.69 -2.33
C ALA A 259 -24.22 31.70 -3.25
N TRP A 260 -23.82 31.65 -4.51
CA TRP A 260 -24.46 32.41 -5.57
C TRP A 260 -24.52 31.56 -6.83
N SER A 261 -25.40 31.91 -7.76
CA SER A 261 -25.47 31.21 -9.04
C SER A 261 -25.44 32.17 -10.21
N ILE A 262 -24.79 31.75 -11.29
CA ILE A 262 -24.66 32.53 -12.52
C ILE A 262 -25.43 31.81 -13.63
N PRO A 263 -26.40 32.45 -14.29
CA PRO A 263 -27.11 31.85 -15.43
C PRO A 263 -26.13 31.66 -16.61
N TRP A 264 -26.13 30.47 -17.24
CA TRP A 264 -25.18 30.15 -18.31
C TRP A 264 -25.77 30.37 -19.72
N ARG A 265 -27.11 30.27 -19.90
CA ARG A 265 -27.75 30.36 -21.23
C ARG A 265 -28.06 31.78 -21.71
N GLY A 266 -27.90 32.81 -20.86
CA GLY A 266 -28.00 34.22 -21.27
C GLY A 266 -28.29 35.18 -20.11
N TYR A 267 -27.97 36.47 -20.31
CA TYR A 267 -28.17 37.54 -19.31
C TYR A 267 -29.65 37.85 -18.99
N GLN A 268 -30.59 37.33 -19.80
CA GLN A 268 -32.03 37.61 -19.65
C GLN A 268 -32.79 36.54 -18.84
N GLU A 269 -32.13 35.46 -18.40
CA GLU A 269 -32.79 34.49 -17.52
C GLU A 269 -32.89 35.04 -16.08
N ASN A 270 -34.12 35.27 -15.60
CA ASN A 270 -34.42 35.61 -14.20
C ASN A 270 -34.30 34.39 -13.26
N SER A 271 -33.29 33.53 -13.47
CA SER A 271 -33.04 32.37 -12.62
C SER A 271 -31.73 32.51 -11.87
N GLY A 272 -31.77 32.32 -10.55
CA GLY A 272 -30.57 32.30 -9.74
C GLY A 272 -30.84 32.16 -8.24
N TYR A 273 -29.77 32.13 -7.48
CA TYR A 273 -29.77 31.95 -6.04
C TYR A 273 -28.66 32.80 -5.42
N TYR A 274 -28.95 33.42 -4.30
CA TYR A 274 -27.97 34.07 -3.43
C TYR A 274 -28.31 33.68 -1.99
N GLY A 275 -27.38 33.06 -1.29
CA GLY A 275 -27.58 32.53 0.05
C GLY A 275 -26.42 32.82 0.96
N PHE A 276 -26.73 33.06 2.22
CA PHE A 276 -25.78 33.21 3.30
C PHE A 276 -26.20 32.33 4.47
N SER A 277 -25.25 31.59 5.03
CA SER A 277 -25.45 30.84 6.25
C SER A 277 -24.35 31.06 7.25
N PHE A 278 -24.75 31.01 8.50
CA PHE A 278 -23.94 31.20 9.68
C PHE A 278 -24.20 30.05 10.64
N GLY A 279 -23.15 29.33 11.03
CA GLY A 279 -23.23 28.22 11.97
C GLY A 279 -22.23 28.36 13.11
N TYR A 280 -22.63 27.89 14.29
CA TYR A 280 -21.78 27.82 15.48
C TYR A 280 -21.78 26.41 16.05
N ARG A 281 -20.58 25.86 16.24
CA ARG A 281 -20.33 24.53 16.81
C ARG A 281 -19.89 24.65 18.26
N PHE A 282 -20.70 24.12 19.16
CA PHE A 282 -20.41 24.11 20.58
C PHE A 282 -19.46 22.96 20.90
N GLY A 283 -18.41 23.24 21.67
CA GLY A 283 -17.42 22.24 22.08
C GLY A 283 -16.40 21.85 21.00
N ALA A 284 -16.46 22.46 19.81
CA ALA A 284 -15.45 22.24 18.79
C ALA A 284 -14.12 22.88 19.18
N GLU A 285 -13.01 22.18 18.94
CA GLU A 285 -11.65 22.72 19.04
C GLU A 285 -11.50 23.95 18.15
N THR A 286 -10.73 24.92 18.61
CA THR A 286 -10.43 26.12 17.82
C THR A 286 -9.60 25.74 16.60
N PHE A 287 -9.70 26.54 15.53
CA PHE A 287 -8.89 26.28 14.32
C PHE A 287 -7.38 26.19 14.61
N SER A 288 -6.88 26.99 15.56
CA SER A 288 -5.48 26.93 16.01
C SER A 288 -5.12 25.59 16.63
N GLU A 289 -5.96 25.04 17.50
CA GLU A 289 -5.72 23.74 18.13
C GLU A 289 -5.72 22.62 17.09
N ARG A 290 -6.70 22.64 16.17
CA ARG A 290 -6.77 21.67 15.09
C ARG A 290 -5.56 21.75 14.15
N LEU A 291 -5.14 22.95 13.76
CA LEU A 291 -4.01 23.13 12.85
C LEU A 291 -2.68 22.69 13.49
N VAL A 292 -2.51 22.94 14.79
CA VAL A 292 -1.35 22.47 15.55
C VAL A 292 -1.37 20.94 15.67
N GLY A 293 -2.54 20.34 15.94
CA GLY A 293 -2.70 18.89 16.00
C GLY A 293 -2.43 18.20 14.67
N ASP A 294 -2.95 18.75 13.56
CA ASP A 294 -2.72 18.22 12.20
C ASP A 294 -1.25 18.33 11.80
N ALA A 295 -0.60 19.46 12.08
CA ALA A 295 0.82 19.64 11.82
C ALA A 295 1.68 18.67 12.64
N ALA A 296 1.34 18.43 13.91
CA ALA A 296 2.02 17.47 14.77
C ALA A 296 1.90 16.03 14.22
N ARG A 297 0.69 15.62 13.81
CA ARG A 297 0.46 14.30 13.20
C ARG A 297 1.21 14.13 11.87
N GLN A 298 1.23 15.16 11.03
CA GLN A 298 2.02 15.13 9.80
C GLN A 298 3.52 15.03 10.08
N ALA A 299 4.02 15.79 11.06
CA ALA A 299 5.42 15.71 11.47
C ALA A 299 5.79 14.32 11.99
N GLU A 300 4.92 13.68 12.78
CA GLU A 300 5.10 12.31 13.25
C GLU A 300 5.09 11.29 12.10
N SER A 301 4.16 11.41 11.16
CA SER A 301 4.13 10.56 9.96
C SER A 301 5.38 10.72 9.11
N LEU A 302 5.85 11.95 8.90
CA LEU A 302 7.09 12.24 8.16
C LEU A 302 8.30 11.66 8.90
N LYS A 303 8.33 11.75 10.23
CA LYS A 303 9.38 11.14 11.06
C LYS A 303 9.42 9.62 10.88
N ASN A 304 8.26 8.96 10.93
CA ASN A 304 8.17 7.51 10.71
C ASN A 304 8.65 7.12 9.30
N GLN A 305 8.28 7.88 8.28
CA GLN A 305 8.79 7.67 6.91
C GLN A 305 10.31 7.85 6.80
N ILE A 306 10.88 8.85 7.49
CA ILE A 306 12.33 9.07 7.51
C ILE A 306 13.04 7.90 8.19
N ASP A 307 12.49 7.38 9.29
CA ASP A 307 13.08 6.25 10.01
C ASP A 307 12.99 4.94 9.21
N ASP A 308 11.87 4.70 8.51
CA ASP A 308 11.75 3.59 7.55
C ASP A 308 12.76 3.70 6.41
N LEU A 309 12.94 4.90 5.84
CA LEU A 309 13.94 5.13 4.79
C LEU A 309 15.37 4.91 5.29
N ARG A 310 15.67 5.26 6.55
CA ARG A 310 16.97 4.97 7.18
C ARG A 310 17.21 3.48 7.34
N LEU A 311 16.19 2.72 7.75
CA LEU A 311 16.25 1.26 7.84
C LEU A 311 16.46 0.63 6.46
N GLN A 312 15.72 1.08 5.44
CA GLN A 312 15.91 0.63 4.07
C GLN A 312 17.33 0.90 3.56
N LYS A 313 17.86 2.11 3.81
CA LYS A 313 19.23 2.47 3.45
C LYS A 313 20.25 1.55 4.14
N SER A 314 20.11 1.32 5.44
CA SER A 314 20.98 0.41 6.21
C SER A 314 20.97 -1.02 5.64
N ASN A 315 19.80 -1.54 5.28
CA ASN A 315 19.65 -2.85 4.67
C ASN A 315 20.30 -2.92 3.28
N LEU A 316 20.15 -1.87 2.47
CA LEU A 316 20.81 -1.73 1.18
C LEU A 316 22.33 -1.70 1.32
N ASP A 317 22.87 -0.94 2.28
CA ASP A 317 24.30 -0.87 2.55
C ASP A 317 24.87 -2.23 2.98
N SER A 318 24.15 -2.98 3.82
CA SER A 318 24.48 -4.37 4.19
C SER A 318 24.47 -5.31 2.97
N THR A 319 23.49 -5.17 2.09
CA THR A 319 23.39 -5.96 0.85
C THR A 319 24.54 -5.64 -0.11
N ILE A 320 24.93 -4.37 -0.22
CA ILE A 320 26.09 -3.96 -1.02
C ILE A 320 27.39 -4.51 -0.42
N ALA A 321 27.54 -4.47 0.91
CA ALA A 321 28.73 -5.00 1.59
C ALA A 321 28.88 -6.52 1.37
N THR A 322 27.80 -7.28 1.57
CA THR A 322 27.80 -8.74 1.29
C THR A 322 28.06 -9.03 -0.19
N GLY A 323 27.47 -8.26 -1.10
CA GLY A 323 27.77 -8.35 -2.53
C GLY A 323 29.24 -8.10 -2.87
N ARG A 324 29.90 -7.13 -2.21
CA ARG A 324 31.33 -6.86 -2.38
C ARG A 324 32.20 -8.01 -1.88
N VAL A 325 31.87 -8.59 -0.72
CA VAL A 325 32.59 -9.76 -0.17
C VAL A 325 32.46 -10.96 -1.11
N ASN A 326 31.25 -11.24 -1.60
CA ASN A 326 31.02 -12.31 -2.57
C ASN A 326 31.81 -12.08 -3.87
N LYS A 327 31.83 -10.84 -4.38
CA LYS A 327 32.64 -10.48 -5.54
C LYS A 327 34.13 -10.74 -5.29
N SER A 328 34.67 -10.33 -4.14
CA SER A 328 36.09 -10.58 -3.83
C SER A 328 36.42 -12.07 -3.69
N MET A 329 35.49 -12.88 -3.16
CA MET A 329 35.66 -14.33 -3.09
C MET A 329 35.69 -14.95 -4.48
N LEU A 330 34.75 -14.56 -5.36
CA LEU A 330 34.72 -15.01 -6.75
C LEU A 330 35.97 -14.60 -7.54
N GLU A 331 36.46 -13.38 -7.35
CA GLU A 331 37.72 -12.93 -7.95
C GLU A 331 38.89 -13.80 -7.48
N THR A 332 38.96 -14.10 -6.17
CA THR A 332 39.99 -14.97 -5.59
C THR A 332 39.91 -16.38 -6.18
N ASP A 333 38.72 -16.98 -6.23
CA ASP A 333 38.50 -18.31 -6.82
C ASP A 333 38.89 -18.34 -8.30
N LEU A 334 38.58 -17.29 -9.06
CA LEU A 334 38.96 -17.16 -10.47
C LEU A 334 40.49 -17.14 -10.61
N THR A 335 41.20 -16.38 -9.76
CA THR A 335 42.67 -16.38 -9.78
C THR A 335 43.27 -17.75 -9.45
N LEU A 336 42.68 -18.47 -8.49
CA LEU A 336 43.10 -19.83 -8.12
C LEU A 336 42.84 -20.83 -9.25
N LEU A 337 41.69 -20.75 -9.92
CA LEU A 337 41.38 -21.59 -11.07
C LEU A 337 42.33 -21.29 -12.24
N GLN A 338 42.65 -20.02 -12.49
CA GLN A 338 43.65 -19.64 -13.50
C GLN A 338 45.05 -20.18 -13.17
N SER A 339 45.46 -20.18 -11.90
CA SER A 339 46.75 -20.77 -11.51
C SER A 339 46.76 -22.28 -11.72
N ARG A 340 45.68 -22.98 -11.32
CA ARG A 340 45.52 -24.43 -11.55
C ARG A 340 45.51 -24.78 -13.04
N MET A 341 44.86 -23.97 -13.87
CA MET A 341 44.87 -24.17 -15.33
C MET A 341 46.28 -24.03 -15.91
N ARG A 342 47.05 -23.04 -15.46
CA ARG A 342 48.46 -22.88 -15.87
C ARG A 342 49.31 -24.07 -15.42
N GLU A 343 49.15 -24.54 -14.19
CA GLU A 343 49.85 -25.73 -13.68
C GLU A 343 49.47 -27.00 -14.47
N ALA A 344 48.20 -27.16 -14.83
CA ALA A 344 47.75 -28.27 -15.66
C ALA A 344 48.35 -28.20 -17.08
N GLU A 345 48.40 -27.01 -17.69
CA GLU A 345 49.07 -26.81 -18.99
C GLU A 345 50.57 -27.13 -18.93
N THR A 346 51.27 -26.72 -17.86
CA THR A 346 52.69 -27.06 -17.68
C THR A 346 52.89 -28.55 -17.52
N ASN A 347 52.06 -29.22 -16.72
CA ASN A 347 52.10 -30.67 -16.55
C ASN A 347 51.83 -31.40 -17.87
N LEU A 348 50.85 -30.95 -18.67
CA LEU A 348 50.56 -31.52 -19.98
C LEU A 348 51.75 -31.37 -20.95
N LYS A 349 52.41 -30.21 -20.96
CA LYS A 349 53.63 -30.01 -21.76
C LYS A 349 54.76 -30.94 -21.33
N GLU A 350 54.96 -31.10 -20.04
CA GLU A 350 56.01 -31.98 -19.50
C GLU A 350 55.74 -33.45 -19.86
N ILE A 351 54.50 -33.91 -19.75
CA ILE A 351 54.08 -35.24 -20.19
C ILE A 351 54.29 -35.42 -21.70
N GLN A 352 53.98 -34.40 -22.53
CA GLN A 352 54.24 -34.44 -23.97
C GLN A 352 55.73 -34.55 -24.27
N VAL A 353 56.59 -33.79 -23.58
CA VAL A 353 58.05 -33.88 -23.73
C VAL A 353 58.52 -35.29 -23.36
N GLN A 354 58.06 -35.84 -22.24
CA GLN A 354 58.39 -37.22 -21.86
C GLN A 354 57.91 -38.26 -22.89
N ALA A 355 56.71 -38.08 -23.44
CA ALA A 355 56.19 -38.97 -24.48
C ALA A 355 57.02 -38.88 -25.78
N VAL A 356 57.40 -37.68 -26.20
CA VAL A 356 58.28 -37.46 -27.36
C VAL A 356 59.67 -38.05 -27.12
N GLU A 357 60.25 -37.85 -25.93
CA GLU A 357 61.52 -38.47 -25.56
C GLU A 357 61.45 -40.00 -25.56
N ALA A 358 60.35 -40.57 -25.03
CA ALA A 358 60.14 -42.01 -25.03
C ALA A 358 60.00 -42.58 -26.46
N LEU A 359 59.30 -41.86 -27.35
CA LEU A 359 59.22 -42.20 -28.78
C LEU A 359 60.59 -42.08 -29.47
N TYR A 360 61.33 -41.00 -29.24
CA TYR A 360 62.68 -40.81 -29.77
C TYR A 360 63.63 -41.92 -29.30
N ARG A 361 63.54 -42.35 -28.05
CA ARG A 361 64.34 -43.45 -27.49
C ARG A 361 63.98 -44.82 -28.10
N LYS A 362 62.75 -44.97 -28.60
CA LYS A 362 62.27 -46.17 -29.29
C LYS A 362 62.71 -46.19 -30.75
N GLU A 363 62.75 -45.04 -31.43
CA GLU A 363 63.22 -44.91 -32.82
C GLU A 363 64.75 -44.87 -32.93
N ASN A 364 65.44 -44.27 -31.94
CA ASN A 364 66.89 -44.23 -31.83
C ASN A 364 67.37 -45.02 -30.60
N PRO A 365 67.40 -46.36 -30.68
CA PRO A 365 67.98 -47.16 -29.61
C PRO A 365 69.45 -46.74 -29.43
N PRO A 366 69.94 -46.57 -28.19
CA PRO A 366 71.35 -46.30 -27.95
C PRO A 366 72.18 -47.40 -28.64
N PRO A 367 73.34 -47.06 -29.24
CA PRO A 367 74.17 -48.03 -29.92
C PRO A 367 74.45 -49.19 -28.96
N GLN A 368 74.14 -50.41 -29.41
CA GLN A 368 74.39 -51.63 -28.64
C GLN A 368 75.86 -51.62 -28.20
N LYS A 369 76.10 -51.38 -26.91
CA LYS A 369 77.42 -51.62 -26.32
C LYS A 369 77.71 -53.09 -26.55
N LYS A 370 78.66 -53.39 -27.44
CA LYS A 370 79.20 -54.74 -27.64
C LYS A 370 79.45 -55.34 -26.27
N TYR A 371 78.71 -56.38 -25.96
CA TYR A 371 78.86 -57.20 -24.76
C TYR A 371 80.30 -57.77 -24.77
N VAL A 372 81.17 -57.18 -23.95
CA VAL A 372 82.46 -57.76 -23.62
C VAL A 372 82.21 -58.69 -22.43
N PRO A 373 82.44 -60.00 -22.55
CA PRO A 373 82.24 -60.93 -21.44
C PRO A 373 83.11 -60.49 -20.25
N PRO A 374 82.58 -60.47 -19.00
CA PRO A 374 83.38 -60.17 -17.83
C PRO A 374 84.50 -61.21 -17.70
N ALA A 375 85.75 -60.72 -17.59
CA ALA A 375 86.93 -61.55 -17.43
C ALA A 375 86.77 -62.50 -16.23
N PRO A 376 87.21 -63.76 -16.32
CA PRO A 376 87.09 -64.73 -15.23
C PRO A 376 87.77 -64.21 -13.96
N GLU A 377 87.06 -64.27 -12.83
CA GLU A 377 87.56 -63.81 -11.54
C GLU A 377 88.84 -64.57 -11.17
N ARG A 378 89.99 -63.88 -11.22
CA ARG A 378 91.28 -64.44 -10.81
C ARG A 378 91.36 -64.47 -9.29
N TRP A 379 91.45 -65.68 -8.75
CA TRP A 379 91.86 -65.95 -7.37
C TRP A 379 93.35 -66.32 -7.36
N PRO A 380 94.12 -66.00 -6.31
CA PRO A 380 93.72 -65.34 -5.06
C PRO A 380 93.57 -63.80 -5.18
N LYS A 381 92.69 -63.20 -4.36
CA LYS A 381 92.50 -61.73 -4.27
C LYS A 381 93.36 -61.16 -3.14
N LEU A 382 93.99 -60.00 -3.35
CA LEU A 382 94.74 -59.31 -2.30
C LEU A 382 93.84 -58.26 -1.64
N TYR A 383 93.77 -58.27 -0.30
CA TYR A 383 92.96 -57.34 0.48
C TYR A 383 93.79 -56.70 1.58
N LYS A 384 93.77 -55.36 1.67
CA LYS A 384 94.43 -54.61 2.73
C LYS A 384 93.49 -54.47 3.93
N ALA A 385 93.87 -55.03 5.07
CA ALA A 385 93.04 -54.99 6.29
C ALA A 385 92.88 -53.55 6.80
N ALA A 386 91.64 -53.11 7.00
CA ALA A 386 91.33 -51.82 7.63
C ALA A 386 91.23 -51.97 9.16
N PRO A 387 91.39 -50.87 9.93
CA PRO A 387 91.18 -50.89 11.37
C PRO A 387 89.78 -51.42 11.72
N GLY A 388 89.72 -52.42 12.59
CA GLY A 388 88.46 -53.08 12.98
C GLY A 388 87.96 -54.21 12.07
N ASP A 389 88.67 -54.55 10.99
CA ASP A 389 88.35 -55.74 10.20
C ASP A 389 88.62 -57.02 11.01
N THR A 390 87.68 -57.97 10.96
CA THR A 390 87.87 -59.32 11.50
C THR A 390 87.95 -60.32 10.35
N LEU A 391 88.60 -61.46 10.56
CA LEU A 391 88.66 -62.50 9.52
C LEU A 391 87.26 -62.96 9.07
N ARG A 392 86.27 -62.89 9.98
CA ARG A 392 84.85 -63.16 9.69
C ARG A 392 84.19 -62.09 8.84
N SER A 393 84.45 -60.81 9.08
CA SER A 393 83.90 -59.72 8.23
C SER A 393 84.50 -59.76 6.82
N ILE A 394 85.79 -60.10 6.70
CA ILE A 394 86.46 -60.27 5.42
C ILE A 394 85.90 -61.49 4.67
N ALA A 395 85.72 -62.63 5.35
CA ALA A 395 85.11 -63.82 4.75
C ALA A 395 83.65 -63.56 4.30
N GLY A 396 82.86 -62.82 5.07
CA GLY A 396 81.52 -62.39 4.68
C GLY A 396 81.51 -61.53 3.43
N LYS A 397 82.47 -60.60 3.29
CA LYS A 397 82.58 -59.71 2.13
C LYS A 397 83.00 -60.43 0.84
N PHE A 398 83.94 -61.38 0.93
CA PHE A 398 84.54 -62.01 -0.26
C PHE A 398 83.91 -63.35 -0.64
N TYR A 399 83.40 -64.11 0.33
CA TYR A 399 82.77 -65.41 0.08
C TYR A 399 81.25 -65.39 0.31
N GLY A 400 80.69 -64.30 0.84
CA GLY A 400 79.29 -64.26 1.28
C GLY A 400 78.99 -65.11 2.53
N ASN A 401 80.01 -65.77 3.11
CA ASN A 401 79.87 -66.66 4.26
C ASN A 401 80.96 -66.38 5.31
N PRO A 402 80.59 -65.82 6.48
CA PRO A 402 81.53 -65.53 7.57
C PRO A 402 82.23 -66.76 8.17
N SER A 403 81.68 -67.98 7.99
CA SER A 403 82.24 -69.22 8.54
C SER A 403 83.51 -69.69 7.82
N LEU A 404 83.82 -69.14 6.64
CA LEU A 404 85.01 -69.47 5.85
C LEU A 404 86.25 -68.63 6.24
N TRP A 405 86.23 -68.01 7.42
CA TRP A 405 87.33 -67.19 7.93
C TRP A 405 88.62 -68.00 8.16
N GLU A 406 88.50 -69.30 8.44
CA GLU A 406 89.63 -70.22 8.65
C GLU A 406 90.53 -70.33 7.41
N LEU A 407 89.95 -70.28 6.19
CA LEU A 407 90.73 -70.31 4.95
C LEU A 407 91.59 -69.05 4.77
N ILE A 408 91.07 -67.90 5.21
CA ILE A 408 91.82 -66.64 5.20
C ILE A 408 92.89 -66.68 6.29
N TYR A 409 92.59 -67.30 7.44
CA TYR A 409 93.55 -67.49 8.52
C TYR A 409 94.75 -68.32 8.08
N ASP A 410 94.51 -69.50 7.49
CA ASP A 410 95.55 -70.44 7.08
C ASP A 410 96.47 -69.86 6.00
N ALA A 411 95.91 -69.12 5.04
CA ALA A 411 96.69 -68.47 4.00
C ALA A 411 97.54 -67.29 4.50
N ASN A 412 97.27 -66.74 5.69
CA ASN A 412 97.85 -65.49 6.17
C ASN A 412 98.35 -65.53 7.62
N GLN A 413 98.69 -66.70 8.16
CA GLN A 413 99.09 -66.87 9.57
C GLN A 413 100.19 -65.88 10.02
N LYS A 414 101.10 -65.49 9.11
CA LYS A 414 102.19 -64.52 9.37
C LYS A 414 101.70 -63.08 9.59
N ASN A 415 100.51 -62.74 9.10
CA ASN A 415 99.94 -61.38 9.12
C ASN A 415 98.76 -61.27 10.11
N ILE A 416 98.64 -62.24 11.03
CA ILE A 416 97.56 -62.35 12.01
C ILE A 416 98.18 -62.43 13.42
N SER A 417 97.76 -61.54 14.32
CA SER A 417 98.22 -61.50 15.71
C SER A 417 97.03 -61.61 16.64
N LYS A 418 97.08 -62.56 17.60
CA LYS A 418 96.01 -62.83 18.58
C LYS A 418 94.61 -63.01 17.97
N GLY A 419 94.53 -63.61 16.77
CA GLY A 419 93.25 -63.91 16.09
C GLY A 419 92.65 -62.77 15.27
N ALA A 420 93.32 -61.61 15.17
CA ALA A 420 92.92 -60.49 14.32
C ALA A 420 93.99 -60.19 13.25
N PRO A 421 93.61 -59.75 12.04
CA PRO A 421 94.58 -59.32 11.04
C PRO A 421 95.30 -58.05 11.51
N VAL A 422 96.60 -57.96 11.27
CA VAL A 422 97.37 -56.76 11.59
C VAL A 422 96.87 -55.61 10.70
N GLU A 423 96.52 -54.48 11.31
CA GLU A 423 96.00 -53.31 10.59
C GLU A 423 96.97 -52.87 9.49
N GLY A 424 96.46 -52.69 8.27
CA GLY A 424 97.26 -52.31 7.11
C GLY A 424 98.02 -53.45 6.43
N ALA A 425 98.02 -54.67 6.98
CA ALA A 425 98.62 -55.84 6.32
C ALA A 425 97.81 -56.27 5.09
N VAL A 426 98.51 -56.78 4.07
CA VAL A 426 97.89 -57.32 2.86
C VAL A 426 97.65 -58.81 3.07
N LEU A 427 96.37 -59.20 3.10
CA LEU A 427 95.91 -60.57 3.21
C LEU A 427 95.66 -61.14 1.80
N THR A 428 96.12 -62.37 1.60
CA THR A 428 95.86 -63.19 0.42
C THR A 428 94.58 -63.97 0.64
N ILE A 429 93.54 -63.71 -0.15
CA ILE A 429 92.24 -64.37 -0.05
C ILE A 429 92.22 -65.55 -1.04
N PRO A 430 92.25 -66.80 -0.56
CA PRO A 430 92.23 -67.99 -1.42
C PRO A 430 90.86 -68.17 -2.11
N PRO A 431 90.74 -69.04 -3.13
CA PRO A 431 89.44 -69.35 -3.71
C PRO A 431 88.52 -70.07 -2.69
N PRO A 432 87.20 -69.82 -2.71
CA PRO A 432 86.26 -70.54 -1.86
C PRO A 432 86.22 -72.04 -2.22
N PRO A 433 85.99 -72.93 -1.24
CA PRO A 433 85.88 -74.37 -1.50
C PRO A 433 84.67 -74.61 -2.41
N SER A 434 84.89 -75.31 -3.53
CA SER A 434 83.83 -75.65 -4.47
C SER A 434 82.74 -76.45 -3.75
N ARG A 435 81.49 -75.94 -3.75
CA ARG A 435 80.32 -76.65 -3.19
C ARG A 435 80.25 -78.06 -3.78
N ILE A 436 80.52 -79.07 -2.95
CA ILE A 436 80.01 -80.42 -3.19
C ILE A 436 78.50 -80.32 -2.98
N LYS A 437 77.73 -80.78 -3.98
CA LYS A 437 76.27 -80.60 -4.09
C LYS A 437 75.51 -81.01 -2.85
#